data_AF-A0A5C6G0C6-F1
#
_entry.id   AF-A0A5C6G0C6-F1
#
_cell.length_a   1.000
_cell.length_b   1.000
_cell.length_c   1.000
_cell.angle_alpha   90.00
_cell.angle_beta   90.00
_cell.angle_gamma   90.00
#
_symmetry.space_group_name_H-M   'P 1'
#
loop_
_entity.id
_entity.type
_entity.pdbx_description
1 polymer ?
#
loop_
_entity_poly.entity_id
_entity_poly.type
_entity_poly.pdbx_seq_one_letter_code
_entity_poly.pdbx_strand_id
1 'polypeptide(L)'
;MAATPTISSDKGMSSFHFLPTNYRMRPFRLCLIVLKPHSAWVTLITNESYLPGLLTLNHSIRAVKSAYPLIALYTPSFPPRCRAALSRRGIPSIPVPYITPESGKKYIQDERFNDCWTKLVVFSLTQFSRLVQLDSDMLVLQNMDELMDLTLDPISLSESGSEASKRVFASGHACVCNPLKKPHYPANWVPANCAFTHQHDDPDEAQVRGADPAKSLGDLNSGLLVVNPSKVLFGQILEHMNAHGDAYTFPDQDLLADLYRGRWVPLPYVYNALKTMRAEEVHGAIWRDAHVKNVHYILSPKPWSELDERGVWSGGSEIHGWWIDANRRRWEQEKEEGILD
;
A
#
# COMPACT_ATOMS: atom_id res chain seq x y z
N MET A 1 -54.11 8.50 -54.10
CA MET A 1 -54.57 7.38 -53.26
C MET A 1 -54.22 6.11 -53.99
N ALA A 2 -53.11 5.46 -53.62
CA ALA A 2 -52.62 4.27 -54.29
C ALA A 2 -52.22 3.26 -53.22
N ALA A 3 -52.82 2.07 -53.34
CA ALA A 3 -52.69 0.95 -52.44
C ALA A 3 -51.30 0.31 -52.52
N THR A 4 -50.75 -0.02 -51.36
CA THR A 4 -49.58 -0.88 -51.17
C THR A 4 -49.94 -2.35 -51.43
N PRO A 5 -49.09 -3.10 -52.16
CA PRO A 5 -49.13 -4.55 -52.15
C PRO A 5 -48.00 -5.14 -51.27
N THR A 6 -48.33 -6.22 -50.57
CA THR A 6 -47.40 -7.18 -49.98
C THR A 6 -47.07 -8.29 -50.98
N ILE A 7 -45.84 -8.82 -50.98
CA ILE A 7 -45.46 -10.26 -50.85
C ILE A 7 -43.95 -10.48 -51.09
N SER A 8 -43.33 -11.13 -50.10
CA SER A 8 -42.28 -12.20 -50.12
C SER A 8 -41.03 -12.10 -51.02
N SER A 9 -39.83 -12.15 -50.41
CA SER A 9 -39.04 -13.39 -50.22
C SER A 9 -37.53 -13.12 -50.05
N ASP A 10 -37.00 -13.73 -48.98
CA ASP A 10 -35.71 -14.43 -48.90
C ASP A 10 -34.34 -13.72 -48.74
N LYS A 11 -33.58 -14.34 -47.81
CA LYS A 11 -32.10 -14.43 -47.66
C LYS A 11 -31.33 -13.29 -46.99
N GLY A 12 -30.65 -13.63 -45.89
CA GLY A 12 -29.46 -12.89 -45.46
C GLY A 12 -29.08 -13.03 -43.99
N MET A 13 -28.72 -14.24 -43.58
CA MET A 13 -28.12 -14.55 -42.28
C MET A 13 -26.78 -13.81 -42.12
N SER A 14 -26.61 -13.02 -41.06
CA SER A 14 -25.28 -12.74 -40.49
C SER A 14 -25.39 -12.60 -38.98
N SER A 15 -24.80 -13.59 -38.33
CA SER A 15 -24.78 -13.89 -36.91
C SER A 15 -23.85 -12.96 -36.13
N PHE A 16 -24.38 -12.31 -35.09
CA PHE A 16 -23.57 -11.76 -33.99
C PHE A 16 -22.97 -12.92 -33.19
N HIS A 17 -21.65 -13.06 -33.22
CA HIS A 17 -20.93 -13.98 -32.34
C HIS A 17 -20.96 -13.46 -30.90
N PHE A 18 -21.79 -14.10 -30.07
CA PHE A 18 -21.70 -14.04 -28.61
C PHE A 18 -20.42 -14.77 -28.17
N LEU A 19 -19.56 -14.09 -27.42
CA LEU A 19 -18.45 -14.70 -26.71
C LEU A 19 -18.97 -15.61 -25.58
N PRO A 20 -18.46 -16.83 -25.41
CA PRO A 20 -18.99 -17.76 -24.42
C PRO A 20 -18.55 -17.38 -23.00
N THR A 21 -19.54 -17.10 -22.16
CA THR A 21 -19.48 -17.13 -20.70
C THR A 21 -19.26 -18.56 -20.23
N ASN A 22 -18.05 -18.91 -19.79
CA ASN A 22 -17.81 -20.04 -18.87
C ASN A 22 -16.38 -20.00 -18.30
N TYR A 23 -16.17 -19.18 -17.27
CA TYR A 23 -15.13 -19.42 -16.25
C TYR A 23 -15.83 -19.57 -14.90
N ARG A 24 -16.25 -20.81 -14.58
CA ARG A 24 -16.63 -21.16 -13.20
C ARG A 24 -15.35 -21.25 -12.38
N MET A 25 -15.06 -20.20 -11.61
CA MET A 25 -14.07 -20.27 -10.53
C MET A 25 -14.49 -21.40 -9.57
N ARG A 26 -13.59 -22.36 -9.33
CA ARG A 26 -13.77 -23.35 -8.26
C ARG A 26 -13.74 -22.60 -6.92
N PRO A 27 -14.67 -22.84 -5.99
CA PRO A 27 -14.61 -22.22 -4.68
C PRO A 27 -13.39 -22.78 -3.94
N PHE A 28 -12.42 -21.91 -3.66
CA PHE A 28 -11.39 -22.19 -2.67
C PHE A 28 -12.10 -22.42 -1.33
N ARG A 29 -11.98 -23.64 -0.77
CA ARG A 29 -12.35 -23.89 0.63
C ARG A 29 -11.32 -23.16 1.50
N LEU A 30 -11.62 -21.92 1.85
CA LEU A 30 -10.99 -21.26 2.99
C LEU A 30 -11.34 -22.13 4.21
N CYS A 31 -10.33 -22.71 4.86
CA CYS A 31 -10.50 -23.38 6.14
C CYS A 31 -11.17 -22.36 7.08
N LEU A 32 -12.36 -22.69 7.62
CA LEU A 32 -13.10 -21.87 8.58
C LEU A 32 -12.30 -21.78 9.89
N ILE A 33 -11.26 -20.95 9.89
CA ILE A 33 -10.93 -20.16 11.07
C ILE A 33 -12.01 -19.08 11.08
N VAL A 34 -12.71 -18.94 12.20
CA VAL A 34 -13.66 -17.84 12.44
C VAL A 34 -12.84 -16.55 12.42
N LEU A 35 -12.58 -16.01 11.22
CA LEU A 35 -11.98 -14.71 11.03
C LEU A 35 -12.94 -13.71 11.69
N LYS A 36 -12.43 -12.96 12.68
CA LYS A 36 -13.08 -11.71 13.09
C LYS A 36 -13.47 -10.94 11.82
N PRO A 37 -14.65 -10.29 11.80
CA PRO A 37 -15.30 -9.94 10.55
C PRO A 37 -14.38 -9.11 9.65
N HIS A 38 -14.15 -9.62 8.43
CA HIS A 38 -13.81 -8.83 7.25
C HIS A 38 -12.59 -7.89 7.35
N SER A 39 -11.59 -8.19 8.19
CA SER A 39 -10.39 -7.35 8.36
C SER A 39 -9.10 -8.07 7.96
N ALA A 40 -8.16 -7.38 7.31
CA ALA A 40 -6.90 -7.99 6.87
C ALA A 40 -5.78 -6.96 6.66
N TRP A 41 -4.54 -7.43 6.76
CA TRP A 41 -3.39 -6.74 6.17
C TRP A 41 -3.41 -6.97 4.66
N VAL A 42 -3.08 -5.96 3.87
CA VAL A 42 -2.94 -6.09 2.42
C VAL A 42 -1.64 -5.50 1.93
N THR A 43 -1.07 -6.06 0.88
CA THR A 43 0.09 -5.47 0.20
C THR A 43 -0.06 -5.64 -1.30
N LEU A 44 0.28 -4.61 -2.07
CA LEU A 44 0.25 -4.65 -3.52
C LEU A 44 1.62 -5.12 -4.06
N ILE A 45 1.58 -6.07 -5.00
CA ILE A 45 2.74 -6.49 -5.76
C ILE A 45 2.46 -6.48 -7.27
N THR A 46 3.17 -5.62 -7.99
CA THR A 46 3.01 -5.42 -9.44
C THR A 46 4.16 -6.02 -10.25
N ASN A 47 5.32 -6.24 -9.62
CA ASN A 47 6.51 -6.76 -10.28
C ASN A 47 7.30 -7.72 -9.37
N GLU A 48 8.13 -8.56 -9.98
CA GLU A 48 8.88 -9.62 -9.28
C GLU A 48 9.99 -9.11 -8.36
N SER A 49 10.58 -7.94 -8.65
CA SER A 49 11.71 -7.43 -7.87
C SER A 49 11.38 -7.09 -6.42
N TYR A 50 10.08 -6.94 -6.10
CA TYR A 50 9.57 -6.72 -4.74
C TYR A 50 9.08 -8.00 -4.05
N LEU A 51 9.13 -9.16 -4.72
CA LEU A 51 8.73 -10.43 -4.13
C LEU A 51 9.53 -10.75 -2.85
N PRO A 52 10.86 -10.57 -2.77
CA PRO A 52 11.59 -10.79 -1.51
C PRO A 52 11.08 -9.93 -0.36
N GLY A 53 10.72 -8.67 -0.65
CA GLY A 53 10.11 -7.75 0.30
C GLY A 53 8.79 -8.28 0.85
N LEU A 54 7.85 -8.62 -0.04
CA LEU A 54 6.54 -9.16 0.34
C LEU A 54 6.67 -10.45 1.16
N LEU A 55 7.54 -11.38 0.75
CA LEU A 55 7.73 -12.64 1.47
C LEU A 55 8.27 -12.40 2.88
N THR A 56 9.21 -11.47 3.03
CA THR A 56 9.77 -11.08 4.34
C THR A 56 8.74 -10.34 5.18
N LEU A 57 7.94 -9.47 4.58
CA LEU A 57 6.81 -8.80 5.24
C LEU A 57 5.82 -9.82 5.81
N ASN A 58 5.38 -10.80 5.00
CA ASN A 58 4.50 -11.88 5.44
C ASN A 58 5.08 -12.66 6.63
N HIS A 59 6.36 -13.04 6.54
CA HIS A 59 7.06 -13.71 7.64
C HIS A 59 7.05 -12.85 8.91
N SER A 60 7.36 -11.55 8.79
CA SER A 60 7.43 -10.63 9.92
C SER A 60 6.08 -10.42 10.62
N ILE A 61 4.98 -10.32 9.86
CA ILE A 61 3.60 -10.24 10.39
C ILE A 61 3.23 -11.52 11.16
N ARG A 62 3.60 -12.69 10.62
CA ARG A 62 3.39 -13.98 11.32
C ARG A 62 4.24 -14.09 12.58
N ALA A 63 5.50 -13.62 12.54
CA ALA A 63 6.43 -13.69 13.66
C ALA A 63 5.95 -12.87 14.87
N VAL A 64 5.31 -11.72 14.63
CA VAL A 64 4.67 -10.91 15.69
C VAL A 64 3.28 -11.42 16.09
N LYS A 65 2.88 -12.60 15.60
CA LYS A 65 1.63 -13.29 15.94
C LYS A 65 0.38 -12.44 15.67
N SER A 66 0.35 -11.72 14.55
CA SER A 66 -0.85 -11.03 14.08
C SER A 66 -2.04 -12.00 14.04
N ALA A 67 -3.19 -11.55 14.54
CA ALA A 67 -4.45 -12.28 14.43
C ALA A 67 -5.05 -12.24 13.01
N TYR A 68 -4.54 -11.36 12.16
CA TYR A 68 -5.05 -11.09 10.82
C TYR A 68 -4.06 -11.57 9.75
N PRO A 69 -4.54 -12.15 8.63
CA PRO A 69 -3.68 -12.57 7.53
C PRO A 69 -3.16 -11.37 6.72
N LEU A 70 -2.01 -11.54 6.07
CA LEU A 70 -1.57 -10.68 4.97
C LEU A 70 -2.07 -11.23 3.63
N ILE A 71 -2.78 -10.40 2.87
CA ILE A 71 -3.30 -10.73 1.55
C ILE A 71 -2.48 -9.99 0.49
N ALA A 72 -1.96 -10.72 -0.49
CA ALA A 72 -1.25 -10.15 -1.62
C ALA A 72 -2.22 -9.72 -2.73
N LEU A 73 -2.31 -8.42 -2.99
CA LEU A 73 -3.00 -7.88 -4.16
C LEU A 73 -2.04 -7.91 -5.35
N TYR A 74 -2.47 -8.40 -6.51
CA TYR A 74 -1.62 -8.45 -7.70
C TYR A 74 -2.35 -8.03 -8.97
N THR A 75 -1.63 -7.39 -9.89
CA THR A 75 -2.13 -7.05 -11.23
C THR A 75 -2.04 -8.25 -12.17
N PRO A 76 -2.83 -8.31 -13.26
CA PRO A 76 -2.77 -9.43 -14.21
C PRO A 76 -1.39 -9.66 -14.84
N SER A 77 -0.54 -8.63 -14.90
CA SER A 77 0.83 -8.71 -15.39
C SER A 77 1.80 -9.43 -14.44
N PHE A 78 1.41 -9.63 -13.17
CA PHE A 78 2.27 -10.28 -12.19
C PHE A 78 2.56 -11.75 -12.57
N PRO A 79 3.84 -12.18 -12.67
CA PRO A 79 4.17 -13.45 -13.30
C PRO A 79 3.54 -14.67 -12.61
N PRO A 80 3.05 -15.68 -13.38
CA PRO A 80 2.49 -16.91 -12.81
C PRO A 80 3.43 -17.63 -11.83
N ARG A 81 4.75 -17.61 -12.09
CA ARG A 81 5.78 -18.19 -11.19
C ARG A 81 5.78 -17.52 -9.81
N CYS A 82 5.62 -16.20 -9.77
CA CYS A 82 5.59 -15.45 -8.51
C CYS A 82 4.30 -15.73 -7.75
N ARG A 83 3.16 -15.84 -8.45
CA ARG A 83 1.89 -16.30 -7.84
C ARG A 83 1.99 -17.71 -7.26
N ALA A 84 2.71 -18.62 -7.94
CA ALA A 84 2.98 -19.95 -7.42
C ALA A 84 3.83 -19.90 -6.15
N ALA A 85 4.83 -19.00 -6.08
CA ALA A 85 5.64 -18.78 -4.88
C ALA A 85 4.80 -18.28 -3.68
N LEU A 86 3.82 -17.40 -3.91
CA LEU A 86 2.85 -16.99 -2.89
C LEU A 86 1.99 -18.17 -2.40
N SER A 87 1.47 -18.96 -3.34
CA SER A 87 0.63 -20.14 -3.05
C SER A 87 1.37 -21.20 -2.23
N ARG A 88 2.63 -21.51 -2.58
CA ARG A 88 3.48 -22.45 -1.83
C ARG A 88 3.63 -22.06 -0.35
N ARG A 89 3.62 -20.76 -0.05
CA ARG A 89 3.74 -20.20 1.30
C ARG A 89 2.39 -19.96 1.99
N GLY A 90 1.30 -20.40 1.36
CA GLY A 90 -0.05 -20.20 1.88
C GLY A 90 -0.48 -18.74 1.98
N ILE A 91 0.14 -17.83 1.22
CA ILE A 91 -0.20 -16.40 1.23
C ILE A 91 -1.49 -16.21 0.38
N PRO A 92 -2.62 -15.81 0.99
CA PRO A 92 -3.83 -15.51 0.23
C PRO A 92 -3.56 -14.39 -0.77
N SER A 93 -4.12 -14.50 -1.97
CA SER A 93 -3.91 -13.48 -3.01
C SER A 93 -5.18 -13.15 -3.75
N ILE A 94 -5.33 -11.89 -4.14
CA ILE A 94 -6.51 -11.35 -4.84
C ILE A 94 -6.03 -10.62 -6.10
N PRO A 95 -6.49 -11.00 -7.30
CA PRO A 95 -6.25 -10.21 -8.50
C PRO A 95 -7.00 -8.88 -8.41
N VAL A 96 -6.32 -7.78 -8.74
CA VAL A 96 -6.88 -6.43 -8.80
C VAL A 96 -6.63 -5.80 -10.16
N PRO A 97 -7.49 -4.89 -10.65
CA PRO A 97 -7.21 -4.16 -11.87
C PRO A 97 -5.98 -3.27 -11.69
N TYR A 98 -5.19 -3.12 -12.75
CA TYR A 98 -4.25 -2.02 -12.83
C TYR A 98 -5.04 -0.73 -13.04
N ILE A 99 -4.77 0.30 -12.26
CA ILE A 99 -5.40 1.62 -12.42
C ILE A 99 -4.34 2.67 -12.70
N THR A 100 -4.72 3.66 -13.50
CA THR A 100 -3.90 4.79 -13.93
C THR A 100 -4.86 5.92 -14.34
N PRO A 101 -4.45 7.20 -14.29
CA PRO A 101 -5.22 8.28 -14.90
C PRO A 101 -5.52 8.00 -16.38
N GLU A 102 -6.73 8.36 -16.84
CA GLU A 102 -7.17 8.18 -18.24
C GLU A 102 -6.33 9.00 -19.22
N SER A 103 -6.00 10.23 -18.84
CA SER A 103 -5.02 11.09 -19.50
C SER A 103 -3.97 11.42 -18.46
N GLY A 104 -2.69 11.15 -18.76
CA GLY A 104 -1.68 11.70 -17.89
C GLY A 104 -0.20 11.46 -18.15
N LYS A 105 0.60 12.16 -17.33
CA LYS A 105 2.05 12.14 -17.29
C LYS A 105 2.52 10.74 -16.94
N LYS A 106 3.32 10.15 -17.83
CA LYS A 106 4.13 8.99 -17.48
C LYS A 106 5.29 9.45 -16.60
N TYR A 107 5.48 8.80 -15.47
CA TYR A 107 6.60 9.09 -14.57
C TYR A 107 7.89 8.49 -15.14
N ILE A 108 8.46 9.13 -16.16
CA ILE A 108 9.65 8.63 -16.88
C ILE A 108 10.88 8.55 -15.95
N GLN A 109 11.00 9.46 -14.97
CA GLN A 109 12.14 9.51 -14.06
C GLN A 109 12.07 8.47 -12.93
N ASP A 110 10.88 7.96 -12.62
CA ASP A 110 10.69 6.88 -11.65
C ASP A 110 9.47 6.05 -12.08
N GLU A 111 9.69 5.12 -13.01
CA GLU A 111 8.60 4.35 -13.64
C GLU A 111 7.74 3.56 -12.65
N ARG A 112 8.29 3.28 -11.45
CA ARG A 112 7.57 2.64 -10.34
C ARG A 112 6.36 3.46 -9.87
N PHE A 113 6.40 4.78 -10.05
CA PHE A 113 5.27 5.66 -9.72
C PHE A 113 4.06 5.45 -10.63
N ASN A 114 4.22 4.83 -11.81
CA ASN A 114 3.07 4.45 -12.62
C ASN A 114 2.24 3.34 -11.94
N ASP A 115 2.90 2.44 -11.18
CA ASP A 115 2.23 1.37 -10.44
C ASP A 115 1.58 1.87 -9.14
N CYS A 116 2.04 3.00 -8.60
CA CYS A 116 1.56 3.55 -7.33
C CYS A 116 0.06 3.84 -7.33
N TRP A 117 -0.52 4.25 -8.45
CA TRP A 117 -1.97 4.44 -8.56
C TRP A 117 -2.75 3.19 -8.15
N THR A 118 -2.27 2.01 -8.52
CA THR A 118 -2.93 0.73 -8.22
C THR A 118 -3.02 0.46 -6.71
N LYS A 119 -2.25 1.13 -5.86
CA LYS A 119 -2.40 1.04 -4.40
C LYS A 119 -3.76 1.52 -3.92
N LEU A 120 -4.42 2.40 -4.67
CA LEU A 120 -5.71 2.99 -4.30
C LEU A 120 -6.88 1.99 -4.48
N VAL A 121 -6.66 0.85 -5.15
CA VAL A 121 -7.68 -0.21 -5.27
C VAL A 121 -8.13 -0.74 -3.92
N VAL A 122 -7.34 -0.55 -2.85
CA VAL A 122 -7.72 -0.94 -1.48
C VAL A 122 -9.06 -0.34 -1.04
N PHE A 123 -9.38 0.88 -1.50
CA PHE A 123 -10.67 1.51 -1.22
C PHE A 123 -11.85 0.80 -1.91
N SER A 124 -11.61 0.04 -2.97
CA SER A 124 -12.66 -0.67 -3.73
C SER A 124 -13.06 -2.03 -3.12
N LEU A 125 -12.25 -2.57 -2.21
CA LEU A 125 -12.37 -3.94 -1.69
C LEU A 125 -13.45 -4.08 -0.61
N THR A 126 -14.69 -3.72 -0.95
CA THR A 126 -15.87 -3.68 -0.07
C THR A 126 -16.34 -5.02 0.50
N GLN A 127 -15.71 -6.14 0.12
CA GLN A 127 -15.85 -7.41 0.85
C GLN A 127 -15.14 -7.39 2.22
N PHE A 128 -14.31 -6.37 2.48
CA PHE A 128 -13.65 -6.12 3.76
C PHE A 128 -14.29 -4.91 4.45
N SER A 129 -14.39 -4.95 5.79
CA SER A 129 -14.84 -3.81 6.61
C SER A 129 -13.68 -2.90 7.02
N ARG A 130 -12.46 -3.46 7.08
CA ARG A 130 -11.23 -2.76 7.46
C ARG A 130 -10.06 -3.39 6.72
N LEU A 131 -9.22 -2.57 6.10
CA LEU A 131 -7.95 -3.02 5.56
C LEU A 131 -6.83 -2.14 6.09
N VAL A 132 -5.69 -2.75 6.39
CA VAL A 132 -4.44 -2.01 6.60
C VAL A 132 -3.48 -2.38 5.48
N GLN A 133 -3.28 -1.45 4.55
CA GLN A 133 -2.34 -1.61 3.45
C GLN A 133 -0.93 -1.29 3.91
N LEU A 134 0.01 -2.13 3.48
CA LEU A 134 1.45 -1.99 3.67
C LEU A 134 2.15 -2.11 2.32
N ASP A 135 3.11 -1.23 2.04
CA ASP A 135 4.03 -1.43 0.94
C ASP A 135 4.86 -2.71 1.15
N SER A 136 5.21 -3.38 0.06
CA SER A 136 5.94 -4.66 0.12
C SER A 136 7.40 -4.51 0.58
N ASP A 137 7.91 -3.28 0.69
CA ASP A 137 9.24 -2.96 1.20
C ASP A 137 9.21 -2.52 2.68
N MET A 138 8.29 -3.11 3.45
CA MET A 138 8.17 -2.88 4.89
C MET A 138 8.60 -4.09 5.72
N LEU A 139 8.91 -3.86 7.00
CA LEU A 139 9.24 -4.90 7.98
C LEU A 139 8.54 -4.65 9.31
N VAL A 140 7.71 -5.59 9.73
CA VAL A 140 7.00 -5.53 11.01
C VAL A 140 7.86 -6.11 12.11
N LEU A 141 8.20 -5.30 13.10
CA LEU A 141 9.01 -5.65 14.26
C LEU A 141 8.18 -5.96 15.50
N GLN A 142 6.99 -5.35 15.61
CA GLN A 142 6.08 -5.54 16.73
C GLN A 142 4.64 -5.66 16.24
N ASN A 143 3.79 -6.33 17.03
CA ASN A 143 2.38 -6.41 16.72
C ASN A 143 1.76 -5.00 16.71
N MET A 144 0.95 -4.75 15.68
CA MET A 144 0.23 -3.49 15.45
C MET A 144 -1.24 -3.74 15.07
N ASP A 145 -1.81 -4.85 15.55
CA ASP A 145 -3.20 -5.25 15.25
C ASP A 145 -4.22 -4.22 15.76
N GLU A 146 -3.86 -3.36 16.72
CA GLU A 146 -4.69 -2.24 17.16
C GLU A 146 -5.06 -1.26 16.02
N LEU A 147 -4.32 -1.26 14.91
CA LEU A 147 -4.71 -0.51 13.70
C LEU A 147 -6.01 -1.02 13.07
N MET A 148 -6.38 -2.29 13.31
CA MET A 148 -7.66 -2.85 12.88
C MET A 148 -8.85 -2.25 13.64
N ASP A 149 -8.61 -1.77 14.86
CA ASP A 149 -9.64 -1.18 15.73
C ASP A 149 -9.57 0.35 15.79
N LEU A 150 -8.61 0.97 15.07
CA LEU A 150 -8.49 2.43 14.99
C LEU A 150 -9.81 3.08 14.59
N THR A 151 -10.27 4.06 15.36
CA THR A 151 -11.53 4.76 15.07
C THR A 151 -11.38 5.68 13.85
N LEU A 152 -12.12 5.37 12.80
CA LEU A 152 -12.35 6.19 11.62
C LEU A 152 -13.82 6.65 11.61
N ASP A 153 -14.14 7.63 10.75
CA ASP A 153 -15.51 8.07 10.58
C ASP A 153 -16.39 6.91 10.05
N PRO A 154 -17.68 6.85 10.41
CA PRO A 154 -18.63 5.97 9.74
C PRO A 154 -18.60 6.20 8.23
N ILE A 155 -18.73 5.13 7.44
CA ILE A 155 -18.63 5.20 5.97
C ILE A 155 -19.57 6.28 5.39
N SER A 156 -20.82 6.35 5.86
CA SER A 156 -21.78 7.37 5.40
C SER A 156 -21.32 8.81 5.65
N LEU A 157 -20.58 9.06 6.73
CA LEU A 157 -20.00 10.37 7.02
C LEU A 157 -18.79 10.63 6.12
N SER A 158 -17.89 9.65 5.96
CA SER A 158 -16.73 9.75 5.05
C SER A 158 -17.14 10.06 3.61
N GLU A 159 -18.18 9.38 3.11
CA GLU A 159 -18.71 9.53 1.75
C GLU A 159 -19.34 10.90 1.49
N SER A 160 -19.87 11.56 2.52
CA SER A 160 -20.65 12.79 2.38
C SER A 160 -19.86 14.01 1.89
N GLY A 161 -18.52 13.99 2.00
CA GLY A 161 -17.70 15.17 1.74
C GLY A 161 -17.87 16.30 2.77
N SER A 162 -18.68 16.09 3.82
CA SER A 162 -18.96 17.09 4.84
C SER A 162 -17.71 17.48 5.62
N GLU A 163 -17.64 18.75 6.01
CA GLU A 163 -16.62 19.27 6.95
C GLU A 163 -16.64 18.55 8.31
N ALA A 164 -17.75 17.90 8.68
CA ALA A 164 -17.82 17.09 9.90
C ALA A 164 -17.00 15.79 9.79
N SER A 165 -16.71 15.32 8.57
CA SER A 165 -15.89 14.14 8.37
C SER A 165 -14.40 14.51 8.39
N LYS A 166 -13.69 14.06 9.43
CA LYS A 166 -12.27 14.36 9.65
C LYS A 166 -11.37 13.12 9.64
N ARG A 167 -11.93 11.92 9.52
CA ARG A 167 -11.22 10.65 9.76
C ARG A 167 -11.55 9.61 8.69
N VAL A 168 -11.41 9.97 7.41
CA VAL A 168 -11.71 9.10 6.26
C VAL A 168 -10.80 7.87 6.23
N PHE A 169 -9.51 8.06 6.50
CA PHE A 169 -8.48 7.03 6.61
C PHE A 169 -7.39 7.47 7.58
N ALA A 170 -6.44 6.60 7.89
CA ALA A 170 -5.23 6.95 8.63
C ALA A 170 -3.96 6.58 7.85
N SER A 171 -2.89 7.34 8.06
CA SER A 171 -1.60 7.14 7.38
C SER A 171 -0.44 7.75 8.18
N GLY A 172 0.79 7.45 7.79
CA GLY A 172 1.97 8.14 8.33
C GLY A 172 2.24 9.44 7.58
N HIS A 173 3.03 10.35 8.17
CA HIS A 173 3.53 11.51 7.45
C HIS A 173 4.64 11.13 6.45
N ALA A 174 4.74 11.88 5.36
CA ALA A 174 5.97 11.89 4.57
C ALA A 174 7.06 12.67 5.32
N CYS A 175 8.31 12.20 5.24
CA CYS A 175 9.46 13.00 5.66
C CYS A 175 9.85 13.95 4.52
N VAL A 176 9.47 15.21 4.67
CA VAL A 176 9.78 16.27 3.71
C VAL A 176 11.14 16.93 3.99
N CYS A 177 12.05 16.32 4.75
CA CYS A 177 13.39 16.87 4.99
C CYS A 177 14.33 16.78 3.77
N ASN A 178 13.99 15.92 2.80
CA ASN A 178 14.84 15.60 1.64
C ASN A 178 16.32 15.33 2.01
N PRO A 179 16.61 14.37 2.92
CA PRO A 179 17.96 14.18 3.46
C PRO A 179 19.00 13.79 2.39
N LEU A 180 18.55 13.15 1.30
CA LEU A 180 19.40 12.78 0.17
C LEU A 180 19.54 13.89 -0.89
N LYS A 181 19.00 15.09 -0.64
CA LYS A 181 19.06 16.27 -1.52
C LYS A 181 18.67 15.96 -2.97
N LYS A 182 17.59 15.20 -3.16
CA LYS A 182 17.10 14.86 -4.49
C LYS A 182 16.64 16.12 -5.21
N PRO A 183 17.19 16.44 -6.40
CA PRO A 183 16.94 17.72 -7.07
C PRO A 183 15.53 17.84 -7.66
N HIS A 184 14.84 16.73 -7.88
CA HIS A 184 13.47 16.71 -8.40
C HIS A 184 12.40 16.77 -7.30
N TYR A 185 12.78 16.78 -6.02
CA TYR A 185 11.83 16.96 -4.93
C TYR A 185 11.42 18.43 -4.81
N PRO A 186 10.23 18.74 -4.28
CA PRO A 186 9.77 20.11 -4.12
C PRO A 186 10.76 20.96 -3.31
N ALA A 187 10.98 22.22 -3.72
CA ALA A 187 11.95 23.10 -3.08
C ALA A 187 11.62 23.45 -1.62
N ASN A 188 10.34 23.35 -1.24
CA ASN A 188 9.86 23.53 0.12
C ASN A 188 9.97 22.26 0.98
N TRP A 189 10.49 21.14 0.45
CA TRP A 189 10.85 19.97 1.26
C TRP A 189 12.16 20.24 1.99
N VAL A 190 12.01 20.86 3.17
CA VAL A 190 13.09 21.21 4.10
C VAL A 190 12.71 20.81 5.54
N PRO A 191 13.69 20.60 6.44
CA PRO A 191 13.42 20.19 7.82
C PRO A 191 12.44 21.09 8.59
N ALA A 192 12.47 22.40 8.35
CA ALA A 192 11.58 23.37 9.00
C ALA A 192 10.09 23.18 8.66
N ASN A 193 9.78 22.47 7.56
CA ASN A 193 8.42 22.19 7.11
C ASN A 193 7.97 20.75 7.45
N CYS A 194 8.83 19.95 8.09
CA CYS A 194 8.57 18.54 8.31
C CYS A 194 7.78 18.29 9.59
N ALA A 195 6.69 17.53 9.46
CA ALA A 195 5.82 17.13 10.56
C ALA A 195 6.59 16.49 11.73
N PHE A 196 7.58 15.65 11.43
CA PHE A 196 8.41 14.99 12.44
C PHE A 196 9.33 15.97 13.19
N THR A 197 9.84 17.01 12.53
CA THR A 197 10.67 18.04 13.19
C THR A 197 9.90 18.73 14.32
N HIS A 198 8.60 18.95 14.15
CA HIS A 198 7.76 19.58 15.17
C HIS A 198 7.49 18.69 16.40
N GLN A 199 7.94 17.44 16.40
CA GLN A 199 7.87 16.54 17.55
C GLN A 199 9.23 16.36 18.24
N HIS A 200 10.31 17.01 17.77
CA HIS A 200 11.66 16.83 18.33
C HIS A 200 11.77 17.24 19.81
N ASP A 201 10.99 18.24 20.22
CA ASP A 201 10.97 18.71 21.61
C ASP A 201 10.21 17.77 22.56
N ASP A 202 9.44 16.80 22.04
CA ASP A 202 8.67 15.83 22.82
C ASP A 202 8.78 14.42 22.20
N PRO A 203 9.95 13.78 22.34
CA PRO A 203 10.22 12.50 21.70
C PRO A 203 9.40 11.35 22.27
N ASP A 204 8.93 11.43 23.52
CA ASP A 204 8.09 10.41 24.11
C ASP A 204 6.67 10.46 23.52
N GLU A 205 6.10 11.67 23.35
CA GLU A 205 4.83 11.86 22.66
C GLU A 205 4.89 11.41 21.20
N ALA A 206 6.03 11.61 20.52
CA ALA A 206 6.25 11.15 19.14
C ALA A 206 6.06 9.63 18.95
N GLN A 207 6.26 8.82 20.00
CA GLN A 207 6.08 7.36 19.94
C GLN A 207 4.61 6.95 19.88
N VAL A 208 3.73 7.77 20.47
CA VAL A 208 2.33 7.40 20.73
C VAL A 208 1.33 8.29 20.00
N ARG A 209 1.76 9.44 19.48
CA ARG A 209 0.93 10.38 18.75
C ARG A 209 1.51 10.78 17.39
N GLY A 210 0.68 10.75 16.36
CA GLY A 210 1.03 11.29 15.05
C GLY A 210 1.15 12.82 15.11
N ALA A 211 2.11 13.37 14.36
CA ALA A 211 2.28 14.81 14.24
C ALA A 211 0.98 15.48 13.74
N ASP A 212 0.74 16.72 14.15
CA ASP A 212 -0.40 17.49 13.68
C ASP A 212 -0.18 17.95 12.22
N PRO A 213 -1.01 17.53 11.24
CA PRO A 213 -0.83 17.92 9.85
C PRO A 213 -0.91 19.43 9.66
N ALA A 214 -1.65 20.16 10.51
CA ALA A 214 -1.78 21.60 10.44
C ALA A 214 -0.49 22.36 10.78
N LYS A 215 0.49 21.69 11.39
CA LYS A 215 1.81 22.26 11.70
C LYS A 215 2.85 21.98 10.61
N SER A 216 2.47 21.34 9.52
CA SER A 216 3.37 20.95 8.43
C SER A 216 2.74 21.25 7.07
N LEU A 217 3.38 20.80 5.99
CA LEU A 217 2.78 20.85 4.65
C LEU A 217 1.54 19.94 4.49
N GLY A 218 1.34 19.01 5.43
CA GLY A 218 0.23 18.05 5.39
C GLY A 218 0.48 16.87 4.44
N ASP A 219 1.70 16.70 3.93
CA ASP A 219 2.09 15.56 3.12
C ASP A 219 2.04 14.26 3.95
N LEU A 220 1.48 13.22 3.35
CA LEU A 220 1.39 11.88 3.91
C LEU A 220 2.28 10.90 3.16
N ASN A 221 2.60 9.78 3.79
CA ASN A 221 3.25 8.64 3.15
C ASN A 221 2.27 7.48 3.08
N SER A 222 1.81 7.18 1.87
CA SER A 222 0.82 6.14 1.57
C SER A 222 1.34 4.71 1.68
N GLY A 223 2.59 4.50 2.11
CA GLY A 223 3.13 3.18 2.34
C GLY A 223 2.37 2.40 3.40
N LEU A 224 1.75 3.09 4.36
CA LEU A 224 0.76 2.51 5.26
C LEU A 224 -0.56 3.29 5.18
N LEU A 225 -1.65 2.58 4.93
CA LEU A 225 -3.01 3.13 4.93
C LEU A 225 -3.95 2.26 5.76
N VAL A 226 -4.66 2.85 6.72
CA VAL A 226 -5.79 2.21 7.42
C VAL A 226 -7.08 2.72 6.79
N VAL A 227 -7.86 1.82 6.19
CA VAL A 227 -9.03 2.20 5.39
C VAL A 227 -10.27 1.37 5.75
N ASN A 228 -11.42 2.02 5.68
CA ASN A 228 -12.71 1.35 5.56
C ASN A 228 -13.10 1.39 4.07
N PRO A 229 -13.02 0.26 3.32
CA PRO A 229 -13.29 0.27 1.89
C PRO A 229 -14.71 0.77 1.55
N SER A 230 -14.83 1.63 0.53
CA SER A 230 -16.08 2.15 0.02
C SER A 230 -15.97 2.40 -1.49
N LYS A 231 -16.96 1.94 -2.24
CA LYS A 231 -17.08 2.21 -3.68
C LYS A 231 -17.25 3.70 -3.98
N VAL A 232 -17.90 4.46 -3.08
CA VAL A 232 -18.11 5.90 -3.25
C VAL A 232 -16.78 6.64 -3.06
N LEU A 233 -16.03 6.33 -2.00
CA LEU A 233 -14.69 6.89 -1.78
C LEU A 233 -13.74 6.53 -2.92
N PHE A 234 -13.77 5.28 -3.39
CA PHE A 234 -12.99 4.87 -4.56
C PHE A 234 -13.39 5.64 -5.83
N GLY A 235 -14.68 5.89 -6.03
CA GLY A 235 -15.16 6.74 -7.14
C GLY A 235 -14.62 8.17 -7.06
N GLN A 236 -14.66 8.80 -5.88
CA GLN A 236 -14.06 10.12 -5.64
C GLN A 236 -12.56 10.14 -5.95
N ILE A 237 -11.85 9.09 -5.53
CA ILE A 237 -10.42 8.92 -5.81
C ILE A 237 -10.15 8.84 -7.31
N LEU A 238 -10.92 8.03 -8.05
CA LEU A 238 -10.75 7.90 -9.49
C LEU A 238 -11.07 9.21 -10.24
N GLU A 239 -12.13 9.90 -9.84
CA GLU A 239 -12.51 11.19 -10.41
C GLU A 239 -11.41 12.23 -10.18
N HIS A 240 -10.90 12.33 -8.94
CA HIS A 240 -9.81 13.26 -8.60
C HIS A 240 -8.49 12.90 -9.28
N MET A 241 -8.19 11.60 -9.39
CA MET A 241 -7.03 11.07 -10.12
C MET A 241 -7.06 11.47 -11.58
N ASN A 242 -8.20 11.31 -12.25
CA ASN A 242 -8.35 11.68 -13.66
C ASN A 242 -8.30 13.20 -13.88
N ALA A 243 -8.79 13.98 -12.92
CA ALA A 243 -8.80 15.44 -13.01
C ALA A 243 -7.43 16.09 -12.71
N HIS A 244 -6.68 15.54 -11.75
CA HIS A 244 -5.49 16.21 -11.17
C HIS A 244 -4.21 15.39 -11.22
N GLY A 245 -4.27 14.12 -11.65
CA GLY A 245 -3.17 13.15 -11.62
C GLY A 245 -1.83 13.68 -12.14
N ASP A 246 -1.89 14.52 -13.19
CA ASP A 246 -0.73 15.08 -13.87
C ASP A 246 0.09 16.09 -13.07
N ALA A 247 -0.54 16.72 -12.09
CA ALA A 247 0.10 17.70 -11.23
C ALA A 247 0.95 17.06 -10.12
N TYR A 248 0.72 15.78 -9.82
CA TYR A 248 1.31 15.14 -8.65
C TYR A 248 2.73 14.66 -8.91
N THR A 249 3.62 14.96 -7.96
CA THR A 249 5.01 14.52 -7.99
C THR A 249 5.11 13.10 -7.43
N PHE A 250 4.33 12.82 -6.39
CA PHE A 250 4.25 11.52 -5.72
C PHE A 250 2.79 11.01 -5.82
N PRO A 251 2.48 10.12 -6.77
CA PRO A 251 1.12 9.91 -7.27
C PRO A 251 0.04 9.65 -6.21
N ASP A 252 0.13 8.52 -5.52
CA ASP A 252 -0.91 8.03 -4.61
C ASP A 252 -0.96 8.83 -3.30
N GLN A 253 0.19 9.24 -2.77
CA GLN A 253 0.25 10.04 -1.55
C GLN A 253 -0.20 11.49 -1.75
N ASP A 254 0.21 12.16 -2.84
CA ASP A 254 -0.18 13.55 -3.10
C ASP A 254 -1.68 13.61 -3.39
N LEU A 255 -2.22 12.66 -4.15
CA LEU A 255 -3.65 12.55 -4.41
C LEU A 255 -4.45 12.44 -3.11
N LEU A 256 -4.07 11.52 -2.23
CA LEU A 256 -4.79 11.32 -0.96
C LEU A 256 -4.66 12.53 -0.04
N ALA A 257 -3.49 13.18 0.02
CA ALA A 257 -3.27 14.38 0.81
C ALA A 257 -4.08 15.58 0.30
N ASP A 258 -4.26 15.67 -1.01
CA ASP A 258 -5.02 16.74 -1.67
C ASP A 258 -6.53 16.52 -1.54
N LEU A 259 -7.04 15.39 -2.04
CA LEU A 259 -8.48 15.06 -2.04
C LEU A 259 -9.09 15.05 -0.63
N TYR A 260 -8.35 14.56 0.37
CA TYR A 260 -8.81 14.43 1.75
C TYR A 260 -8.04 15.34 2.71
N ARG A 261 -7.61 16.52 2.24
CA ARG A 261 -6.91 17.52 3.08
C ARG A 261 -7.70 17.81 4.36
N GLY A 262 -7.06 17.63 5.51
CA GLY A 262 -7.67 17.82 6.83
C GLY A 262 -8.71 16.76 7.23
N ARG A 263 -8.83 15.67 6.46
CA ARG A 263 -9.80 14.58 6.68
C ARG A 263 -9.17 13.21 6.88
N TRP A 264 -7.88 13.16 7.18
CA TRP A 264 -7.14 11.93 7.49
C TRP A 264 -6.50 11.98 8.88
N VAL A 265 -6.25 10.82 9.46
CA VAL A 265 -5.69 10.68 10.81
C VAL A 265 -4.19 10.41 10.73
N PRO A 266 -3.32 11.27 11.31
CA PRO A 266 -1.89 11.01 11.38
C PRO A 266 -1.58 9.90 12.37
N LEU A 267 -0.83 8.89 11.92
CA LEU A 267 -0.30 7.83 12.76
C LEU A 267 1.04 8.26 13.38
N PRO A 268 1.35 7.81 14.60
CA PRO A 268 2.69 7.91 15.17
C PRO A 268 3.72 7.32 14.20
N TYR A 269 4.92 7.91 14.15
CA TYR A 269 5.92 7.52 13.15
C TYR A 269 6.33 6.04 13.28
N VAL A 270 6.19 5.45 14.48
CA VAL A 270 6.55 4.04 14.75
C VAL A 270 5.80 3.01 13.89
N TYR A 271 4.62 3.37 13.35
CA TYR A 271 3.85 2.50 12.44
C TYR A 271 4.30 2.60 10.98
N ASN A 272 4.98 3.68 10.60
CA ASN A 272 5.51 3.89 9.24
C ASN A 272 6.88 4.56 9.35
N ALA A 273 7.81 3.87 10.02
CA ALA A 273 9.10 4.42 10.40
C ALA A 273 10.01 4.42 9.16
N LEU A 274 10.11 5.57 8.49
CA LEU A 274 10.87 5.68 7.25
C LEU A 274 12.36 5.46 7.55
N LYS A 275 13.04 4.60 6.79
CA LYS A 275 14.41 4.16 7.12
C LYS A 275 15.41 5.29 7.36
N THR A 276 15.22 6.43 6.70
CA THR A 276 16.09 7.61 6.82
C THR A 276 15.92 8.34 8.15
N MET A 277 14.80 8.17 8.85
CA MET A 277 14.52 8.85 10.13
C MET A 277 15.46 8.41 11.24
N ARG A 278 16.01 7.19 11.17
CA ARG A 278 16.93 6.65 12.19
C ARG A 278 18.25 7.42 12.26
N ALA A 279 18.65 8.11 11.18
CA ALA A 279 19.89 8.87 11.17
C ALA A 279 19.80 10.06 12.15
N GLU A 280 20.87 10.30 12.91
CA GLU A 280 20.93 11.30 13.98
C GLU A 280 20.54 12.69 13.44
N GLU A 281 21.02 13.03 12.25
CA GLU A 281 20.84 14.31 11.58
C GLU A 281 19.46 14.51 10.93
N VAL A 282 18.67 13.44 10.80
CA VAL A 282 17.33 13.52 10.18
C VAL A 282 16.29 13.64 11.27
N HIS A 283 16.01 12.55 11.98
CA HIS A 283 15.01 12.51 13.06
C HIS A 283 15.45 11.61 14.23
N GLY A 284 16.77 11.46 14.45
CA GLY A 284 17.30 10.70 15.59
C GLY A 284 16.84 11.21 16.96
N ALA A 285 16.49 12.49 17.07
CA ALA A 285 15.91 13.08 18.28
C ALA A 285 14.68 12.31 18.79
N ILE A 286 13.77 11.93 17.88
CA ILE A 286 12.53 11.21 18.20
C ILE A 286 12.65 9.69 17.99
N TRP A 287 13.65 9.20 17.26
CA TRP A 287 13.73 7.79 16.94
C TRP A 287 14.03 6.93 18.17
N ARG A 288 13.29 5.82 18.36
CA ARG A 288 13.52 4.84 19.43
C ARG A 288 13.38 3.42 18.85
N ASP A 289 14.49 2.72 18.64
CA ASP A 289 14.51 1.36 18.09
C ASP A 289 13.48 0.44 18.76
N ALA A 290 13.40 0.48 20.10
CA ALA A 290 12.49 -0.36 20.89
C ALA A 290 10.99 -0.06 20.71
N HIS A 291 10.64 1.09 20.13
CA HIS A 291 9.24 1.48 19.90
C HIS A 291 8.81 1.31 18.46
N VAL A 292 9.75 1.17 17.51
CA VAL A 292 9.43 0.98 16.10
C VAL A 292 8.65 -0.32 15.92
N LYS A 293 7.45 -0.21 15.36
CA LYS A 293 6.56 -1.34 15.07
C LYS A 293 6.72 -1.81 13.63
N ASN A 294 6.92 -0.88 12.70
CA ASN A 294 7.04 -1.18 11.29
C ASN A 294 8.00 -0.20 10.60
N VAL A 295 9.02 -0.75 9.96
CA VAL A 295 10.03 0.01 9.20
C VAL A 295 9.62 0.05 7.74
N HIS A 296 9.71 1.23 7.12
CA HIS A 296 9.48 1.42 5.69
C HIS A 296 10.80 1.69 4.99
N TYR A 297 11.24 0.75 4.15
CA TYR A 297 12.48 0.85 3.39
C TYR A 297 12.33 1.73 2.13
N ILE A 298 11.80 2.95 2.31
CA ILE A 298 11.67 3.95 1.25
C ILE A 298 13.01 4.17 0.53
N LEU A 299 12.92 4.61 -0.74
CA LEU A 299 14.09 4.89 -1.59
C LEU A 299 14.96 3.64 -1.85
N SER A 300 15.83 3.74 -2.86
CA SER A 300 16.85 2.74 -3.13
C SER A 300 18.16 3.08 -2.41
N PRO A 301 19.04 2.10 -2.13
CA PRO A 301 18.86 0.66 -2.36
C PRO A 301 17.84 0.03 -1.41
N LYS A 302 17.24 -1.09 -1.84
CA LYS A 302 16.37 -1.94 -1.00
C LYS A 302 17.23 -2.96 -0.26
N PRO A 303 16.85 -3.44 0.95
CA PRO A 303 17.69 -4.36 1.71
C PRO A 303 18.07 -5.63 0.93
N TRP A 304 17.14 -6.20 0.16
CA TRP A 304 17.41 -7.39 -0.67
C TRP A 304 18.39 -7.14 -1.83
N SER A 305 18.67 -5.89 -2.19
CA SER A 305 19.68 -5.58 -3.21
C SER A 305 21.11 -5.63 -2.68
N GLU A 306 21.30 -5.81 -1.37
CA GLU A 306 22.61 -5.92 -0.71
C GLU A 306 23.06 -7.37 -0.46
N LEU A 307 22.26 -8.34 -0.91
CA LEU A 307 22.55 -9.77 -0.85
C LEU A 307 23.19 -10.24 -2.17
N ASP A 308 24.30 -10.98 -2.08
CA ASP A 308 24.86 -11.67 -3.24
C ASP A 308 24.02 -12.92 -3.63
N GLU A 309 24.40 -13.59 -4.73
CA GLU A 309 23.72 -14.82 -5.21
C GLU A 309 23.73 -15.97 -4.20
N ARG A 310 24.63 -15.93 -3.21
CA ARG A 310 24.75 -16.91 -2.12
C ARG A 310 24.03 -16.45 -0.85
N GLY A 311 23.35 -15.29 -0.88
CA GLY A 311 22.67 -14.71 0.27
C GLY A 311 23.62 -14.07 1.30
N VAL A 312 24.86 -13.78 0.92
CA VAL A 312 25.81 -13.06 1.77
C VAL A 312 25.49 -11.57 1.72
N TRP A 313 25.23 -10.99 2.88
CA TRP A 313 24.99 -9.55 3.01
C TRP A 313 26.30 -8.77 3.01
N SER A 314 26.33 -7.70 2.22
CA SER A 314 27.49 -6.81 2.04
C SER A 314 27.22 -5.38 2.53
N GLY A 315 26.02 -5.10 3.01
CA GLY A 315 25.64 -3.77 3.51
C GLY A 315 26.22 -3.50 4.91
N GLY A 316 26.34 -2.21 5.23
CA GLY A 316 26.80 -1.74 6.55
C GLY A 316 25.72 -1.03 7.37
N SER A 317 24.51 -0.89 6.84
CA SER A 317 23.43 -0.17 7.49
C SER A 317 22.69 -1.07 8.47
N GLU A 318 22.71 -0.72 9.76
CA GLU A 318 22.06 -1.49 10.83
C GLU A 318 20.56 -1.70 10.57
N ILE A 319 19.86 -0.66 10.10
CA ILE A 319 18.43 -0.75 9.79
C ILE A 319 18.15 -1.70 8.62
N HIS A 320 19.06 -1.82 7.65
CA HIS A 320 18.96 -2.87 6.62
C HIS A 320 19.24 -4.25 7.21
N GLY A 321 20.18 -4.35 8.16
CA GLY A 321 20.47 -5.57 8.92
C GLY A 321 19.22 -6.20 9.55
N TRP A 322 18.30 -5.39 10.09
CA TRP A 322 17.03 -5.90 10.64
C TRP A 322 16.20 -6.67 9.62
N TRP A 323 16.13 -6.18 8.37
CA TRP A 323 15.43 -6.89 7.29
C TRP A 323 16.20 -8.14 6.86
N ILE A 324 17.53 -8.05 6.78
CA ILE A 324 18.39 -9.18 6.40
C ILE A 324 18.22 -10.34 7.40
N ASP A 325 18.18 -10.04 8.70
CA ASP A 325 17.97 -11.05 9.74
C ASP A 325 16.54 -11.61 9.74
N ALA A 326 15.53 -10.81 9.43
CA ALA A 326 14.16 -11.30 9.24
C ALA A 326 14.05 -12.22 8.01
N ASN A 327 14.69 -11.84 6.90
CA ASN A 327 14.72 -12.65 5.68
C ASN A 327 15.53 -13.94 5.87
N ARG A 328 16.62 -13.92 6.66
CA ARG A 328 17.38 -15.14 7.00
C ARG A 328 16.51 -16.13 7.79
N ARG A 329 15.81 -15.65 8.82
CA ARG A 329 14.86 -16.46 9.61
C ARG A 329 13.73 -17.03 8.76
N ARG A 330 13.18 -16.21 7.84
CA ARG A 330 12.21 -16.68 6.83
C ARG A 330 12.77 -17.86 6.02
N TRP A 331 13.98 -17.70 5.47
CA TRP A 331 14.62 -18.74 4.66
C TRP A 331 14.91 -20.02 5.44
N GLU A 332 15.34 -19.91 6.70
CA GLU A 332 15.55 -21.06 7.58
C GLU A 332 14.25 -21.84 7.80
N GLN A 333 13.17 -21.13 8.16
CA GLN A 333 11.85 -21.73 8.33
C GLN A 333 11.33 -22.38 7.04
N GLU A 334 11.44 -21.69 5.91
CA GLU A 334 10.94 -22.20 4.63
C GLU A 334 11.68 -23.47 4.19
N LYS A 335 12.99 -23.57 4.46
CA LYS A 335 13.76 -24.80 4.21
C LYS A 335 13.25 -25.97 5.05
N GLU A 336 12.90 -25.74 6.31
CA GLU A 336 12.29 -26.76 7.17
C GLU A 336 10.91 -27.20 6.66
N GLU A 337 10.17 -26.27 6.05
CA GLU A 337 8.87 -26.51 5.40
C GLU A 337 9.00 -27.11 3.97
N GLY A 338 10.23 -27.33 3.48
CA GLY A 338 10.50 -27.89 2.15
C GLY A 338 10.33 -26.90 0.97
N ILE A 339 10.29 -25.60 1.26
CA ILE A 339 10.19 -24.51 0.28
C ILE A 339 11.61 -23.98 0.01
N LEU A 340 12.08 -24.09 -1.24
CA LEU A 340 13.48 -23.83 -1.62
C LEU A 340 13.64 -22.67 -2.62
N ASP A 341 12.54 -22.09 -3.08
CA ASP A 341 12.50 -21.08 -4.16
C ASP A 341 12.35 -19.65 -3.65
#